data_AF-A7RM26-F1
#
_entry.id   AF-A7RM26-F1
#
_cell.length_a   1.000
_cell.length_b   1.000
_cell.length_c   1.000
_cell.angle_alpha   90.00
_cell.angle_beta   90.00
_cell.angle_gamma   90.00
#
_symmetry.space_group_name_H-M   'P 1'
#
loop_
_entity.id
_entity.type
_entity.pdbx_description
1 polymer ?
#
loop_
_entity_poly.entity_id
_entity_poly.type
_entity_poly.pdbx_seq_one_letter_code
_entity_poly.pdbx_strand_id
1 'polypeptide(L)'
;MATFSLIFLAMFAASSGASLYENTNLPTCSEIRDDSCEDDAQCEQCVPDLLSDRKLICNWKWKCNKMSIIDIVSRQQCKNVFKKDCTTDDECQCGETQMVCENRECVKAKSHKVAARV
;
A
#
# COMPACT_ATOMS: atom_id res chain seq x y z
N MET A 1 -6.32 31.21 -60.88
CA MET A 1 -4.97 31.58 -60.42
C MET A 1 -4.95 31.33 -58.92
N ALA A 2 -4.41 30.18 -58.48
CA ALA A 2 -3.14 30.08 -57.74
C ALA A 2 -3.12 31.02 -56.51
N THR A 3 -3.02 30.54 -55.28
CA THR A 3 -1.87 29.77 -54.77
C THR A 3 -2.21 28.92 -53.54
N PHE A 4 -1.65 27.71 -53.52
CA PHE A 4 -1.36 26.93 -52.33
C PHE A 4 -0.48 27.72 -51.35
N SER A 5 -0.73 27.61 -50.04
CA SER A 5 0.33 27.76 -49.04
C SER A 5 0.21 26.68 -47.96
N LEU A 6 1.27 25.88 -47.94
CA LEU A 6 1.60 24.75 -47.11
C LEU A 6 2.25 25.21 -45.77
N ILE A 7 2.14 24.34 -44.76
CA ILE A 7 3.08 24.14 -43.63
C ILE A 7 3.00 25.13 -42.45
N PHE A 8 2.76 24.62 -41.24
CA PHE A 8 3.69 24.62 -40.09
C PHE A 8 3.05 23.74 -38.98
N LEU A 9 3.42 22.46 -38.96
CA LEU A 9 4.32 21.84 -37.98
C LEU A 9 3.74 21.74 -36.57
N ALA A 10 3.39 20.50 -36.22
CA ALA A 10 2.91 20.07 -34.93
C ALA A 10 3.96 20.32 -33.84
N MET A 11 3.57 21.03 -32.77
CA MET A 11 4.28 20.98 -31.49
C MET A 11 3.67 19.87 -30.63
N PHE A 12 4.08 18.62 -30.89
CA PHE A 12 3.95 17.58 -29.88
C PHE A 12 5.02 17.84 -28.83
N ALA A 13 4.63 18.43 -27.70
CA ALA A 13 5.42 18.38 -26.48
C ALA A 13 5.43 16.92 -26.00
N ALA A 14 6.41 16.16 -26.47
CA ALA A 14 6.77 14.89 -25.87
C ALA A 14 7.32 15.22 -24.47
N SER A 15 6.46 15.16 -23.45
CA SER A 15 6.92 15.02 -22.08
C SER A 15 7.63 13.68 -22.00
N SER A 16 8.95 13.72 -22.11
CA SER A 16 9.84 12.61 -21.82
C SER A 16 9.63 12.22 -20.36
N GLY A 17 8.74 11.27 -20.14
CA GLY A 17 8.77 10.42 -18.96
C GLY A 17 10.06 9.64 -18.99
N ALA A 18 11.15 10.27 -18.52
CA ALA A 18 12.35 9.57 -18.14
C ALA A 18 11.98 8.70 -16.94
N SER A 19 11.53 7.47 -17.23
CA SER A 19 11.56 6.40 -16.26
C SER A 19 13.03 6.17 -15.96
N LEU A 20 13.51 6.70 -14.83
CA LEU A 20 14.79 6.33 -14.25
C LEU A 20 14.73 4.83 -13.98
N TYR A 21 15.13 4.04 -14.97
CA TYR A 21 15.47 2.65 -14.74
C TYR A 21 16.84 2.67 -14.08
N GLU A 22 16.84 2.89 -12.76
CA GLU A 22 18.05 2.85 -11.96
C GLU A 22 18.58 1.42 -11.97
N ASN A 23 19.70 1.25 -12.68
CA ASN A 23 20.45 0.01 -12.76
C ASN A 23 21.17 -0.19 -11.41
N THR A 24 20.50 -0.82 -10.46
CA THR A 24 21.08 -1.14 -9.14
C THR A 24 21.00 -2.64 -8.91
N ASN A 25 22.14 -3.23 -8.58
CA ASN A 25 22.19 -4.49 -7.86
C ASN A 25 21.32 -4.34 -6.62
N LEU A 26 20.07 -4.82 -6.69
CA LEU A 26 19.19 -4.80 -5.52
C LEU A 26 19.88 -5.61 -4.41
N PRO A 27 19.93 -5.08 -3.17
CA PRO A 27 20.49 -5.83 -2.06
C PRO A 27 19.65 -7.08 -1.81
N THR A 28 20.30 -8.06 -1.22
CA THR A 28 19.61 -9.24 -0.70
C THR A 28 18.79 -8.88 0.53
N CYS A 29 17.69 -9.58 0.77
CA CYS A 29 16.87 -9.33 1.95
C CYS A 29 17.61 -9.64 3.25
N SER A 30 18.67 -10.46 3.22
CA SER A 30 19.54 -10.66 4.38
C SER A 30 20.43 -9.45 4.67
N GLU A 31 20.86 -8.70 3.65
CA GLU A 31 21.70 -7.51 3.80
C GLU A 31 20.94 -6.35 4.44
N ILE A 32 19.70 -6.12 4.05
CA ILE A 32 18.88 -5.02 4.60
C ILE A 32 18.17 -5.39 5.91
N ARG A 33 18.42 -6.59 6.43
CA ARG A 33 17.76 -7.05 7.64
C ARG A 33 18.25 -6.26 8.85
N ASP A 34 17.32 -5.80 9.67
CA ASP A 34 17.57 -4.95 10.84
C ASP A 34 18.08 -3.53 10.51
N ASP A 35 18.04 -3.13 9.23
CA ASP A 35 18.22 -1.74 8.82
C ASP A 35 17.04 -0.87 9.27
N SER A 36 17.32 0.40 9.54
CA SER A 36 16.29 1.37 9.92
C SER A 36 15.39 1.72 8.74
N CYS A 37 14.10 1.90 9.01
CA CYS A 37 13.10 2.23 7.99
C CYS A 37 12.02 3.17 8.54
N GLU A 38 11.31 3.83 7.64
CA GLU A 38 10.16 4.69 7.90
C GLU A 38 8.86 4.10 7.35
N ASP A 39 8.94 3.28 6.30
CA ASP A 39 7.80 2.62 5.69
C ASP A 39 8.16 1.25 5.09
N ASP A 40 7.14 0.48 4.72
CA ASP A 40 7.32 -0.85 4.15
C ASP A 40 8.01 -0.84 2.78
N ALA A 41 7.85 0.22 1.99
CA ALA A 41 8.40 0.28 0.64
C ALA A 41 9.94 0.29 0.66
N GLN A 42 10.57 0.78 1.73
CA GLN A 42 12.01 0.68 1.94
C GLN A 42 12.49 -0.77 2.16
N CYS A 43 11.66 -1.61 2.80
CA CYS A 43 12.01 -3.00 3.10
C CYS A 43 11.58 -3.99 1.99
N GLU A 44 10.76 -3.53 1.03
CA GLU A 44 10.32 -4.33 -0.12
C GLU A 44 11.33 -4.35 -1.27
N GLN A 45 12.31 -3.45 -1.25
CA GLN A 45 13.34 -3.31 -2.29
C GLN A 45 14.52 -4.27 -2.08
N CYS A 46 14.25 -5.58 -1.98
CA CYS A 46 15.29 -6.59 -1.84
C CYS A 46 15.01 -7.88 -2.62
N VAL A 47 16.08 -8.58 -3.00
CA VAL A 47 15.98 -9.91 -3.61
C VAL A 47 15.87 -10.96 -2.48
N PRO A 48 14.84 -11.82 -2.48
CA PRO A 48 14.72 -12.87 -1.47
C PRO A 48 15.86 -13.88 -1.58
N ASP A 49 16.50 -14.17 -0.46
CA ASP A 49 17.53 -15.20 -0.36
C ASP A 49 16.92 -16.60 -0.19
N LEU A 50 17.69 -17.64 -0.50
CA LEU A 50 17.32 -19.06 -0.25
C LEU A 50 16.92 -19.36 1.20
N LEU A 51 17.30 -18.49 2.14
CA LEU A 51 17.01 -18.60 3.58
C LEU A 51 15.90 -17.64 4.05
N SER A 52 15.48 -16.71 3.19
CA SER A 52 14.55 -15.64 3.53
C SER A 52 13.30 -15.69 2.65
N ASP A 53 12.52 -16.75 2.82
CA ASP A 53 11.22 -16.93 2.13
C ASP A 53 10.13 -15.92 2.55
N ARG A 54 10.46 -14.93 3.40
CA ARG A 54 9.46 -14.04 3.99
C ARG A 54 9.76 -12.60 3.63
N LYS A 55 8.74 -11.95 3.05
CA LYS A 55 8.67 -10.50 2.83
C LYS A 55 9.03 -9.75 4.11
N LEU A 56 10.02 -8.85 4.02
CA LEU A 56 10.34 -7.92 5.08
C LEU A 56 9.35 -6.76 5.08
N ILE A 57 9.10 -6.21 6.26
CA ILE A 57 8.30 -5.02 6.46
C ILE A 57 9.08 -4.06 7.37
N CYS A 58 8.66 -2.80 7.39
CA CYS A 58 9.09 -1.90 8.43
C CYS A 58 8.30 -2.19 9.71
N ASN A 59 8.91 -2.94 10.62
CA ASN A 59 8.25 -3.37 11.83
C ASN A 59 8.10 -2.23 12.85
N TRP A 60 7.47 -2.52 13.98
CA TRP A 60 7.17 -1.59 15.06
C TRP A 60 8.43 -1.02 15.74
N LYS A 61 9.59 -1.64 15.52
CA LYS A 61 10.90 -1.13 15.96
C LYS A 61 11.54 -0.21 14.92
N TRP A 62 10.82 0.14 13.85
CA TRP A 62 11.34 0.91 12.71
C TRP A 62 12.53 0.20 12.05
N LYS A 63 12.46 -1.14 11.99
CA LYS A 63 13.49 -1.98 11.38
C LYS A 63 12.92 -2.87 10.27
N CYS A 64 13.67 -3.05 9.19
CA CYS A 64 13.36 -4.00 8.13
C CYS A 64 13.52 -5.43 8.66
N ASN A 65 12.42 -6.03 9.07
CA ASN A 65 12.41 -7.38 9.62
C ASN A 65 11.08 -8.07 9.33
N LYS A 66 10.98 -9.33 9.75
CA LYS A 66 9.75 -10.12 9.64
C LYS A 66 8.64 -9.47 10.45
N MET A 67 7.43 -9.53 9.89
CA MET A 67 6.21 -9.12 10.58
C MET A 67 6.03 -9.93 11.87
N SER A 68 5.92 -9.21 12.99
CA SER A 68 5.62 -9.74 14.31
C SER A 68 4.13 -9.60 14.66
N ILE A 69 3.70 -10.28 15.72
CA ILE A 69 2.32 -10.15 16.22
C ILE A 69 2.00 -8.70 16.61
N ILE A 70 2.98 -7.98 17.17
CA ILE A 70 2.82 -6.57 17.55
C ILE A 70 2.56 -5.72 16.31
N ASP A 71 3.22 -6.01 15.17
CA ASP A 71 2.97 -5.33 13.90
C ASP A 71 1.55 -5.56 13.40
N ILE A 72 1.08 -6.80 13.49
CA ILE A 72 -0.29 -7.15 13.09
C ILE A 72 -1.27 -6.36 13.94
N VAL A 73 -1.09 -6.35 15.25
CA VAL A 73 -1.95 -5.61 16.17
C VAL A 73 -1.83 -4.11 15.91
N SER A 74 -0.62 -3.54 15.77
CA SER A 74 -0.41 -2.11 15.54
C SER A 74 -1.04 -1.59 14.25
N ARG A 75 -0.98 -2.40 13.19
CA ARG A 75 -1.55 -2.09 11.88
C ARG A 75 -3.05 -2.39 11.78
N GLN A 76 -3.64 -3.03 12.79
CA GLN A 76 -5.10 -3.08 12.87
C GLN A 76 -5.63 -1.67 13.08
N GLN A 77 -6.19 -1.12 12.00
CA GLN A 77 -7.06 0.03 12.06
C GLN A 77 -8.13 -0.25 13.14
N CYS A 78 -8.38 0.73 14.00
CA CYS A 78 -9.51 0.69 14.92
C CYS A 78 -9.39 -0.28 16.10
N LYS A 79 -8.21 -0.45 16.70
CA LYS A 79 -7.98 -1.38 17.84
C LYS A 79 -9.03 -1.34 18.95
N ASN A 80 -9.54 -0.15 19.28
CA ASN A 80 -10.50 0.05 20.38
C ASN A 80 -11.96 0.00 19.91
N VAL A 81 -12.18 -0.18 18.62
CA VAL A 81 -13.50 -0.19 17.99
C VAL A 81 -13.79 -1.57 17.41
N PHE A 82 -12.83 -2.23 16.77
CA PHE A 82 -13.01 -3.59 16.27
C PHE A 82 -13.38 -4.56 17.41
N LYS A 83 -14.48 -5.29 17.23
CA LYS A 83 -15.12 -6.16 18.24
C LYS A 83 -15.58 -5.46 19.52
N LYS A 84 -15.68 -4.13 19.51
CA LYS A 84 -16.39 -3.42 20.57
C LYS A 84 -17.88 -3.74 20.49
N ASP A 85 -18.51 -3.87 21.64
CA ASP A 85 -19.97 -3.97 21.74
C ASP A 85 -20.64 -2.73 21.12
N CYS A 86 -21.69 -2.97 20.33
CA CYS A 86 -22.46 -1.90 19.69
C CYS A 86 -23.95 -2.27 19.58
N THR A 87 -24.79 -1.24 19.47
CA THR A 87 -26.20 -1.39 19.08
C THR A 87 -26.46 -0.77 17.71
N THR A 88 -25.67 0.24 17.33
CA THR A 88 -25.80 1.01 16.09
C THR A 88 -24.45 1.21 15.42
N ASP A 89 -24.45 1.47 14.10
CA ASP A 89 -23.23 1.68 13.30
C ASP A 89 -22.45 2.94 13.74
N ASP A 90 -23.15 3.95 14.27
CA ASP A 90 -22.54 5.20 14.75
C ASP A 90 -21.61 4.98 15.96
N GLU A 91 -21.77 3.88 16.70
CA GLU A 91 -20.89 3.50 17.81
C GLU A 91 -19.55 2.92 17.34
N CYS A 92 -19.46 2.58 16.05
CA CYS A 92 -18.31 1.96 15.39
C CYS A 92 -17.44 2.96 14.62
N GLN A 93 -17.44 4.25 15.00
CA GLN A 93 -16.63 5.26 14.33
C GLN A 93 -15.13 4.99 14.45
N CYS A 94 -14.46 4.88 13.31
CA CYS A 94 -13.01 4.73 13.27
C CYS A 94 -12.36 5.50 12.10
N GLY A 95 -12.20 6.81 12.30
CA GLY A 95 -11.49 7.68 11.35
C GLY A 95 -11.95 7.45 9.91
N GLU A 96 -11.00 7.08 9.03
CA GLU A 96 -11.25 6.84 7.61
C GLU A 96 -11.76 5.41 7.28
N THR A 97 -11.79 4.51 8.26
CA THR A 97 -12.23 3.13 8.05
C THR A 97 -13.69 2.96 8.41
N GLN A 98 -14.53 2.64 7.42
CA GLN A 98 -15.94 2.33 7.64
C GLN A 98 -16.09 1.00 8.38
N MET A 99 -16.61 1.05 9.60
CA MET A 99 -17.03 -0.11 10.38
C MET A 99 -18.54 -0.08 10.58
N VAL A 100 -19.13 -1.25 10.77
CA VAL A 100 -20.58 -1.44 10.97
C VAL A 100 -20.82 -2.34 12.17
N CYS A 101 -21.98 -2.20 12.80
CA CYS A 101 -22.40 -3.02 13.91
C CYS A 101 -23.07 -4.30 13.38
N GLU A 102 -22.35 -5.43 13.44
CA GLU A 102 -22.86 -6.74 13.03
C GLU A 102 -22.82 -7.69 14.22
N ASN A 103 -23.94 -8.35 14.54
CA ASN A 103 -24.04 -9.27 15.68
C ASN A 103 -23.64 -8.65 17.04
N ARG A 104 -23.93 -7.36 17.24
CA ARG A 104 -23.52 -6.55 18.40
C ARG A 104 -22.01 -6.31 18.50
N GLU A 105 -21.25 -6.59 17.45
CA GLU A 105 -19.83 -6.28 17.39
C GLU A 105 -19.53 -5.33 16.23
N CYS A 106 -18.67 -4.34 16.47
CA CYS A 106 -18.16 -3.51 15.40
C CYS A 106 -17.18 -4.30 14.52
N VAL A 107 -17.54 -4.51 13.26
CA VAL A 107 -16.75 -5.25 12.27
C VAL A 107 -16.47 -4.37 11.05
N LYS A 108 -15.50 -4.77 10.23
CA LYS A 108 -15.29 -4.11 8.93
C LYS A 108 -16.49 -4.37 8.05
N ALA A 109 -17.00 -3.32 7.40
CA ALA A 109 -18.02 -3.48 6.37
C ALA A 109 -17.51 -4.48 5.33
N LYS A 110 -18.27 -5.56 5.10
CA LYS A 110 -17.95 -6.50 4.03
C LYS A 110 -18.06 -5.70 2.74
N SER A 111 -16.94 -5.52 2.03
CA SER A 111 -17.02 -5.08 0.65
C SER A 111 -17.73 -6.20 -0.09
N HIS A 112 -19.04 -6.07 -0.24
CA HIS A 112 -19.72 -6.76 -1.33
C HIS A 112 -18.94 -6.30 -2.55
N LYS A 113 -18.09 -7.18 -3.10
CA LYS A 113 -17.68 -7.08 -4.50
C LYS A 113 -18.99 -6.85 -5.21
N VAL A 114 -19.24 -5.61 -5.61
CA VAL A 114 -20.37 -5.27 -6.46
C VAL A 114 -20.15 -6.17 -7.64
N ALA A 115 -20.94 -7.24 -7.72
CA ALA A 115 -21.08 -7.99 -8.94
C ALA A 115 -21.61 -6.94 -9.92
N ALA A 116 -20.70 -6.34 -10.68
CA ALA A 116 -21.01 -5.54 -11.84
C ALA A 116 -21.74 -6.48 -12.80
N ARG A 117 -23.07 -6.55 -12.63
CA ARG A 117 -23.98 -6.98 -13.68
C ARG A 117 -24.09 -5.79 -14.61
N VAL A 118 -23.28 -5.85 -15.67
CA VAL A 118 -23.56 -5.22 -16.96
C VAL A 118 -24.80 -5.89 -17.54
#